data_AF-A0A365ZBQ4-F1
#
_entry.id   AF-A0A365ZBQ4-F1
#
_cell.length_a   1.000
_cell.length_b   1.000
_cell.length_c   1.000
_cell.angle_alpha   90.00
_cell.angle_beta   90.00
_cell.angle_gamma   90.00
#
_symmetry.space_group_name_H-M   'P 1'
#
loop_
_entity.id
_entity.type
_entity.pdbx_description
1 polymer ?
#
loop_
_entity_poly.entity_id
_entity_poly.type
_entity_poly.pdbx_seq_one_letter_code
_entity_poly.pdbx_strand_id
1 'polypeptide(L)'
;MLYLVAAVGATGGGRSPAAVATADDRLGAAAEVAEQQGGDGADFTSFGTTNVRLHEAEVLLRLDDAWAAVEAGRRVTPTALACLGRERRARHLVTTARALALTRQRDDAAAALVEAEHLAPEEVRRPAVVAVVQDLLLLVPSPSLELRSLAERCGLRA
;
A
#
# COMPACT_ATOMS: atom_id res chain seq x y z
N MET A 1 6.46 -3.29 16.64
CA MET A 1 5.45 -2.29 16.20
C MET A 1 5.88 -0.83 16.35
N LEU A 2 6.44 -0.39 17.49
CA LEU A 2 6.83 1.03 17.68
C LEU A 2 7.72 1.60 16.57
N TYR A 3 8.71 0.82 16.10
CA TYR A 3 9.58 1.23 14.99
C TYR A 3 8.83 1.52 13.69
N LEU A 4 7.81 0.72 13.35
CA LEU A 4 7.01 0.93 12.13
C LEU A 4 6.18 2.22 12.22
N VAL A 5 5.61 2.50 13.40
CA VAL A 5 4.90 3.77 13.65
C VAL A 5 5.86 4.96 13.56
N ALA A 6 7.08 4.83 14.10
CA ALA A 6 8.11 5.86 14.01
C ALA A 6 8.57 6.09 12.57
N ALA A 7 8.70 5.04 11.74
CA ALA A 7 9.02 5.15 10.33
C ALA A 7 7.96 5.95 9.57
N VAL A 8 6.67 5.64 9.78
CA VAL A 8 5.57 6.42 9.20
C VAL A 8 5.58 7.86 9.73
N GLY A 9 5.82 8.07 11.02
CA GLY A 9 5.92 9.39 11.63
C GLY A 9 7.00 10.27 11.01
N ALA A 10 8.15 9.69 10.65
CA ALA A 10 9.25 10.40 10.00
C ALA A 10 8.86 11.01 8.64
N THR A 11 7.83 10.46 7.98
CA THR A 11 7.33 10.96 6.69
C THR A 11 6.42 12.20 6.81
N GLY A 12 6.03 12.59 8.02
CA GLY A 12 5.03 13.65 8.24
C GLY A 12 5.42 15.03 7.71
N GLY A 13 6.72 15.32 7.59
CA GLY A 13 7.25 16.56 7.02
C GLY A 13 7.48 16.55 5.51
N GLY A 14 7.10 15.47 4.82
CA GLY A 14 7.41 15.23 3.40
C GLY A 14 8.84 14.72 3.18
N ARG A 15 9.24 14.56 1.91
CA ARG A 15 10.54 14.00 1.54
C ARG A 15 11.68 14.97 1.87
N SER A 16 12.61 14.51 2.71
CA SER A 16 13.91 15.15 2.94
C SER A 16 14.98 14.08 3.19
N PRO A 17 16.29 14.38 3.01
CA PRO A 17 17.34 13.41 3.32
C PRO A 17 17.27 12.89 4.76
N ALA A 18 16.93 13.75 5.72
CA ALA A 18 16.77 13.37 7.13
C ALA A 18 15.54 12.47 7.36
N ALA A 19 14.42 12.76 6.69
CA ALA A 19 13.21 11.94 6.77
C ALA A 19 13.43 10.55 6.17
N VAL A 20 14.11 10.46 5.02
CA VAL A 20 14.46 9.19 4.37
C VAL A 20 15.37 8.37 5.28
N ALA A 21 16.48 8.95 5.77
CA ALA A 21 17.42 8.26 6.64
C ALA A 21 16.73 7.77 7.94
N THR A 22 15.93 8.63 8.57
CA THR A 22 15.20 8.25 9.79
C THR A 22 14.23 7.11 9.50
N ALA A 23 13.47 7.18 8.41
CA ALA A 23 12.51 6.13 8.08
C ALA A 23 13.19 4.79 7.78
N ASP A 24 14.31 4.81 7.06
CA ASP A 24 15.11 3.64 6.73
C ASP A 24 15.71 3.00 8.00
N ASP A 25 16.32 3.79 8.89
CA ASP A 25 16.83 3.33 10.19
C ASP A 25 15.75 2.62 11.02
N ARG A 26 14.53 3.18 11.03
CA ARG A 26 13.41 2.59 11.78
C ARG A 26 12.88 1.32 11.11
N LEU A 27 12.85 1.26 9.78
CA LEU A 27 12.47 0.06 9.05
C LEU A 27 13.51 -1.06 9.25
N GLY A 28 14.79 -0.74 9.22
CA GLY A 28 15.90 -1.67 9.53
C GLY A 28 15.78 -2.25 10.94
N ALA A 29 15.60 -1.39 11.95
CA ALA A 29 15.38 -1.85 13.32
C ALA A 29 14.11 -2.71 13.46
N ALA A 30 13.05 -2.43 12.70
CA ALA A 30 11.86 -3.27 12.70
C ALA A 30 12.11 -4.63 12.03
N ALA A 31 12.90 -4.67 10.96
CA ALA A 31 13.27 -5.89 10.25
C ALA A 31 14.11 -6.82 11.13
N GLU A 32 15.12 -6.29 11.83
CA GLU A 32 15.95 -7.07 12.77
C GLU A 32 15.11 -7.72 13.86
N VAL A 33 14.16 -6.96 14.45
CA VAL A 33 13.25 -7.50 15.46
C VAL A 33 12.32 -8.57 14.87
N ALA A 34 11.81 -8.37 13.66
CA ALA A 34 10.94 -9.33 13.00
C ALA A 34 11.67 -10.65 12.69
N GLU A 35 12.94 -10.60 12.29
CA GLU A 35 13.77 -11.78 12.07
C GLU A 35 14.03 -12.56 13.36
N GLN A 36 14.29 -11.85 14.47
CA GLN A 36 14.55 -12.46 15.77
C GLN A 36 13.31 -13.15 16.37
N GLN A 37 12.10 -12.68 16.06
CA GLN A 37 10.86 -13.24 16.60
C GLN A 37 10.44 -14.57 15.97
N GLY A 38 11.09 -15.01 14.89
CA GLY A 38 10.63 -16.15 14.11
C GLY A 38 9.43 -15.79 13.22
N GLY A 39 9.20 -16.57 12.17
CA GLY A 39 8.35 -16.21 11.03
C GLY A 39 6.94 -15.69 11.35
N ASP A 40 6.30 -15.10 10.33
CA ASP A 40 5.01 -14.43 10.42
C ASP A 40 3.97 -15.27 11.20
N GLY A 41 3.44 -14.73 12.30
CA GLY A 41 2.35 -15.35 13.07
C GLY A 41 2.71 -15.90 14.45
N ALA A 42 3.90 -15.60 14.99
CA ALA A 42 4.28 -16.00 16.35
C ALA A 42 3.40 -15.34 17.45
N ASP A 43 2.81 -14.16 17.17
CA ASP A 43 2.05 -13.39 18.16
C ASP A 43 0.70 -12.88 17.61
N PHE A 44 -0.27 -12.72 18.52
CA PHE A 44 -1.56 -12.02 18.30
C PHE A 44 -1.39 -10.58 17.78
N THR A 45 -0.17 -10.04 17.79
CA THR A 45 0.16 -8.69 17.32
C THR A 45 0.26 -8.59 15.80
N SER A 46 0.32 -9.72 15.08
CA SER A 46 0.61 -9.80 13.64
C SER A 46 1.89 -9.08 13.20
N PHE A 47 2.82 -8.82 14.12
CA PHE A 47 4.13 -8.27 13.75
C PHE A 47 5.01 -9.40 13.21
N GLY A 48 5.75 -9.10 12.15
CA GLY A 48 6.56 -10.07 11.41
C GLY A 48 7.11 -9.45 10.12
N THR A 49 7.93 -10.20 9.40
CA THR A 49 8.61 -9.77 8.17
C THR A 49 7.64 -9.24 7.13
N THR A 50 6.47 -9.89 6.97
CA THR A 50 5.44 -9.42 6.04
C THR A 50 4.93 -8.04 6.45
N ASN A 51 4.70 -7.80 7.75
CA ASN A 51 4.23 -6.50 8.22
C ASN A 51 5.27 -5.40 7.98
N VAL A 52 6.56 -5.70 8.18
CA VAL A 52 7.65 -4.74 7.88
C VAL A 52 7.64 -4.35 6.40
N ARG A 53 7.52 -5.32 5.49
CA ARG A 53 7.48 -5.05 4.03
C ARG A 53 6.26 -4.23 3.62
N LEU A 54 5.09 -4.48 4.22
CA LEU A 54 3.89 -3.69 3.98
C LEU A 54 4.10 -2.22 4.36
N HIS A 55 4.70 -1.98 5.53
CA HIS A 55 5.00 -0.63 6.00
C HIS A 55 6.12 0.04 5.19
N GLU A 56 7.10 -0.72 4.73
CA GLU A 56 8.15 -0.22 3.83
C GLU A 56 7.53 0.38 2.55
N ALA A 57 6.63 -0.35 1.89
CA ALA A 57 5.93 0.16 0.71
C ALA A 57 5.12 1.43 0.99
N GLU A 58 4.44 1.49 2.15
CA GLU A 58 3.70 2.68 2.57
C GLU A 58 4.63 3.88 2.83
N VAL A 59 5.73 3.67 3.55
CA VAL A 59 6.72 4.71 3.86
C VAL A 59 7.35 5.27 2.59
N LEU A 60 7.74 4.40 1.66
CA LEU A 60 8.32 4.82 0.37
C LEU A 60 7.33 5.67 -0.42
N LEU A 61 6.06 5.26 -0.48
CA LEU A 61 5.01 6.02 -1.14
C LEU A 61 4.80 7.41 -0.50
N ARG A 62 4.86 7.50 0.84
CA ARG A 62 4.73 8.77 1.58
C ARG A 62 5.96 9.68 1.44
N LEU A 63 7.11 9.11 1.08
CA LEU A 63 8.34 9.84 0.77
C LEU A 63 8.48 10.13 -0.74
N ASP A 64 7.38 10.06 -1.49
CA ASP A 64 7.34 10.31 -2.94
C ASP A 64 8.25 9.37 -3.76
N ASP A 65 8.58 8.19 -3.23
CA ASP A 65 9.34 7.17 -3.95
C ASP A 65 8.43 6.06 -4.50
N ALA A 66 7.58 6.43 -5.46
CA ALA A 66 6.57 5.52 -6.00
C ALA A 66 7.19 4.28 -6.68
N TRP A 67 8.34 4.42 -7.35
CA TRP A 67 9.02 3.30 -7.97
C TRP A 67 9.54 2.30 -6.93
N ALA A 68 10.24 2.77 -5.89
CA ALA A 68 10.67 1.91 -4.80
C ALA A 68 9.48 1.28 -4.06
N ALA A 69 8.36 2.01 -3.92
CA ALA A 69 7.14 1.48 -3.31
C ALA A 69 6.53 0.31 -4.11
N VAL A 70 6.53 0.37 -5.46
CA VAL A 70 6.13 -0.76 -6.31
C VAL A 70 7.02 -1.96 -6.08
N GLU A 71 8.35 -1.77 -6.09
CA GLU A 71 9.30 -2.86 -5.88
C GLU A 71 9.19 -3.46 -4.46
N ALA A 72 8.98 -2.63 -3.45
CA ALA A 72 8.71 -3.09 -2.09
C ALA A 72 7.41 -3.90 -2.01
N GLY A 73 6.36 -3.46 -2.70
CA GLY A 73 5.10 -4.20 -2.76
C GLY A 73 5.23 -5.56 -3.42
N ARG A 74 6.01 -5.66 -4.51
CA ARG A 74 6.29 -6.93 -5.23
C ARG A 74 7.05 -7.95 -4.38
N ARG A 75 7.81 -7.52 -3.37
CA ARG A 75 8.51 -8.41 -2.43
C ARG A 75 7.58 -9.11 -1.44
N VAL A 76 6.31 -8.72 -1.36
CA VAL A 76 5.31 -9.41 -0.55
C VAL A 76 4.74 -10.57 -1.35
N THR A 77 5.01 -11.81 -0.91
CA THR A 77 4.60 -12.99 -1.68
C THR A 77 3.09 -13.21 -1.60
N PRO A 78 2.46 -13.83 -2.62
CA PRO A 78 1.04 -14.18 -2.56
C PRO A 78 0.68 -15.07 -1.36
N THR A 79 1.60 -15.96 -0.96
CA THR A 79 1.45 -16.81 0.23
C THR A 79 1.41 -15.99 1.52
N ALA A 80 2.31 -15.00 1.65
CA ALA A 80 2.32 -14.08 2.79
C ALA A 80 1.05 -13.23 2.84
N LEU A 81 0.60 -12.70 1.69
CA LEU A 81 -0.65 -11.95 1.60
C LEU A 81 -1.88 -12.79 2.00
N ALA A 82 -1.94 -14.05 1.58
CA ALA A 82 -3.05 -14.95 1.90
C ALA A 82 -3.20 -15.20 3.41
N CYS A 83 -2.10 -15.16 4.17
CA CYS A 83 -2.10 -15.26 5.63
C CYS A 83 -2.67 -14.01 6.33
N LEU A 84 -2.86 -12.89 5.63
CA LEU A 84 -3.37 -11.66 6.20
C LEU A 84 -4.90 -11.60 6.16
N GLY A 85 -5.48 -10.89 7.14
CA GLY A 85 -6.88 -10.50 7.12
C GLY A 85 -7.23 -9.67 5.87
N ARG A 86 -8.51 -9.72 5.45
CA ARG A 86 -9.00 -9.08 4.22
C ARG A 86 -8.71 -7.57 4.18
N GLU A 87 -8.97 -6.85 5.27
CA GLU A 87 -8.70 -5.41 5.38
C GLU A 87 -7.23 -5.07 5.14
N ARG A 88 -6.30 -5.86 5.71
CA ARG A 88 -4.86 -5.60 5.56
C ARG A 88 -4.39 -5.89 4.14
N ARG A 89 -4.91 -6.95 3.49
CA ARG A 89 -4.67 -7.21 2.06
C ARG A 89 -5.20 -6.07 1.19
N ALA A 90 -6.41 -5.60 1.44
CA ALA A 90 -6.99 -4.49 0.70
C ALA A 90 -6.17 -3.21 0.86
N ARG A 91 -5.72 -2.89 2.08
CA ARG A 91 -4.86 -1.73 2.33
C ARG A 91 -3.51 -1.84 1.60
N HIS A 92 -2.93 -3.03 1.54
CA HIS A 92 -1.74 -3.28 0.73
C HIS A 92 -2.00 -3.02 -0.77
N LEU A 93 -3.07 -3.58 -1.31
CA LEU A 93 -3.47 -3.38 -2.71
C LEU A 93 -3.74 -1.91 -3.02
N VAL A 94 -4.35 -1.16 -2.10
CA VAL A 94 -4.53 0.29 -2.23
C VAL A 94 -3.19 1.02 -2.28
N THR A 95 -2.24 0.70 -1.40
CA THR A 95 -0.89 1.28 -1.44
C THR A 95 -0.19 0.97 -2.77
N THR A 96 -0.26 -0.30 -3.20
CA THR A 96 0.30 -0.76 -4.49
C THR A 96 -0.34 -0.03 -5.66
N ALA A 97 -1.68 0.09 -5.69
CA ALA A 97 -2.39 0.80 -6.74
C ALA A 97 -1.99 2.27 -6.84
N ARG A 98 -1.83 2.96 -5.70
CA ARG A 98 -1.36 4.35 -5.66
C ARG A 98 0.04 4.48 -6.24
N ALA A 99 0.94 3.57 -5.88
CA ALA A 99 2.30 3.55 -6.43
C ALA A 99 2.32 3.26 -7.94
N LEU A 100 1.49 2.31 -8.41
CA LEU A 100 1.33 1.99 -9.83
C LEU A 100 0.76 3.17 -10.63
N ALA A 101 -0.24 3.88 -10.09
CA ALA A 101 -0.82 5.06 -10.72
C ALA A 101 0.23 6.17 -10.91
N LEU A 102 1.05 6.43 -9.89
CA LEU A 102 2.14 7.42 -9.94
C LEU A 102 3.27 7.01 -10.91
N THR A 103 3.48 5.71 -11.12
CA THR A 103 4.47 5.18 -12.08
C THR A 103 3.91 4.94 -13.48
N ARG A 104 2.70 5.45 -13.77
CA ARG A 104 1.98 5.32 -15.05
C ARG A 104 1.57 3.89 -15.44
N GLN A 105 1.62 2.94 -14.52
CA GLN A 105 1.08 1.58 -14.67
C GLN A 105 -0.42 1.57 -14.35
N ARG A 106 -1.21 2.30 -15.14
CA ARG A 106 -2.62 2.65 -14.82
C ARG A 106 -3.56 1.46 -14.84
N ASP A 107 -3.38 0.53 -15.77
CA ASP A 107 -4.23 -0.66 -15.87
C ASP A 107 -4.02 -1.58 -14.66
N ASP A 108 -2.77 -1.79 -14.26
CA ASP A 108 -2.42 -2.55 -13.06
C ASP A 108 -2.94 -1.85 -11.79
N ALA A 109 -2.87 -0.52 -11.73
CA ALA A 109 -3.44 0.25 -10.64
C ALA A 109 -4.96 0.06 -10.54
N ALA A 110 -5.67 0.08 -11.66
CA ALA A 110 -7.12 -0.15 -11.71
C ALA A 110 -7.46 -1.57 -11.25
N ALA A 111 -6.75 -2.59 -11.75
CA ALA A 111 -6.95 -3.98 -11.34
C ALA A 111 -6.74 -4.16 -9.83
N ALA A 112 -5.68 -3.57 -9.27
CA ALA A 112 -5.41 -3.64 -7.84
C ALA A 112 -6.51 -2.96 -6.99
N LEU A 113 -7.10 -1.85 -7.44
CA LEU A 113 -8.21 -1.21 -6.72
C LEU A 113 -9.51 -2.02 -6.79
N VAL A 114 -9.79 -2.67 -7.92
CA VAL A 114 -10.93 -3.58 -8.06
C VAL A 114 -10.77 -4.78 -7.12
N GLU A 115 -9.58 -5.38 -7.05
CA GLU A 115 -9.31 -6.46 -6.10
C GLU A 115 -9.43 -5.98 -4.65
N ALA A 116 -8.88 -4.80 -4.33
CA ALA A 116 -9.00 -4.22 -2.99
C ALA A 116 -10.46 -4.01 -2.59
N GLU A 117 -11.31 -3.58 -3.52
CA GLU A 117 -12.73 -3.37 -3.26
C GLU A 117 -13.45 -4.68 -2.95
N HIS A 118 -13.16 -5.75 -3.68
CA HIS A 118 -13.73 -7.07 -3.38
C HIS A 118 -13.32 -7.57 -1.98
N LEU A 119 -12.13 -7.20 -1.50
CA LEU A 119 -11.64 -7.59 -0.18
C LEU A 119 -12.21 -6.74 0.95
N ALA A 120 -12.20 -5.42 0.81
CA ALA A 120 -12.62 -4.45 1.82
C ALA A 120 -13.09 -3.14 1.15
N PRO A 121 -14.39 -3.03 0.78
CA PRO A 121 -14.92 -1.85 0.10
C PRO A 121 -14.68 -0.55 0.86
N GLU A 122 -14.68 -0.61 2.20
CA GLU A 122 -14.44 0.52 3.10
C GLU A 122 -13.05 1.14 2.91
N GLU A 123 -12.01 0.35 2.57
CA GLU A 123 -10.67 0.89 2.31
C GLU A 123 -10.62 1.67 0.99
N VAL A 124 -11.37 1.23 -0.03
CA VAL A 124 -11.42 1.89 -1.34
C VAL A 124 -12.30 3.14 -1.35
N ARG A 125 -13.33 3.17 -0.49
CA ARG A 125 -14.22 4.33 -0.34
C ARG A 125 -13.62 5.48 0.47
N ARG A 126 -12.38 5.34 0.97
CA ARG A 126 -11.69 6.44 1.66
C ARG A 126 -11.45 7.59 0.68
N PRO A 127 -11.64 8.86 1.07
CA PRO A 127 -11.56 9.99 0.14
C PRO A 127 -10.27 10.06 -0.68
N ALA A 128 -9.12 9.75 -0.07
CA ALA A 128 -7.83 9.72 -0.75
C ALA A 128 -7.71 8.63 -1.82
N VAL A 129 -8.45 7.53 -1.69
CA VAL A 129 -8.45 6.41 -2.65
C VAL A 129 -9.47 6.66 -3.75
N VAL A 130 -10.62 7.24 -3.41
CA VAL A 130 -11.62 7.69 -4.40
C VAL A 130 -11.01 8.71 -5.37
N ALA A 131 -10.14 9.61 -4.89
CA ALA A 131 -9.40 10.53 -5.77
C ALA A 131 -8.53 9.77 -6.80
N VAL A 132 -7.90 8.66 -6.41
CA VAL A 132 -7.09 7.84 -7.32
C VAL A 132 -7.97 7.13 -8.34
N VAL A 133 -9.14 6.62 -7.94
CA VAL A 133 -10.12 6.03 -8.86
C VAL A 133 -10.57 7.08 -9.90
N GLN A 134 -10.84 8.31 -9.47
CA GLN A 134 -11.20 9.41 -10.35
C GLN A 134 -10.06 9.75 -11.32
N ASP A 135 -8.82 9.85 -10.84
CA ASP A 135 -7.65 10.11 -11.67
C ASP A 135 -7.48 9.01 -12.72
N LEU A 136 -7.63 7.74 -12.35
CA LEU A 136 -7.54 6.62 -13.28
C LEU A 136 -8.65 6.66 -14.34
N LEU A 137 -9.89 7.02 -13.99
CA LEU A 137 -10.95 7.21 -14.98
C LEU A 137 -10.61 8.28 -16.02
N LEU A 138 -9.97 9.37 -15.60
CA LEU A 138 -9.60 10.46 -16.50
C LEU A 138 -8.37 10.14 -17.36
N LEU A 139 -7.44 9.35 -16.81
CA LEU A 139 -6.12 9.12 -17.40
C LEU A 139 -6.03 7.82 -18.21
N VAL A 140 -6.94 6.87 -18.03
CA VAL A 140 -7.03 5.65 -18.85
C VAL A 140 -7.88 5.97 -20.08
N PRO A 141 -7.34 5.86 -21.32
CA PRO A 141 -8.08 6.25 -22.54
C PRO A 141 -9.39 5.49 -22.76
N SER A 142 -9.42 4.21 -22.36
CA SER A 142 -10.58 3.32 -22.49
C SER A 142 -10.76 2.55 -21.19
N PRO A 143 -11.36 3.15 -20.14
CA PRO A 143 -11.48 2.51 -18.83
C PRO A 143 -12.33 1.24 -18.93
N SER A 144 -11.91 0.20 -18.23
CA SER A 144 -12.62 -1.08 -18.20
C SER A 144 -14.01 -0.93 -17.58
N LEU A 145 -14.91 -1.89 -17.87
CA LEU A 145 -16.22 -1.92 -17.23
C LEU A 145 -16.09 -2.02 -15.70
N GLU A 146 -15.10 -2.77 -15.21
CA GLU A 146 -14.84 -2.95 -13.79
C GLU A 146 -14.41 -1.65 -13.11
N LEU A 147 -13.52 -0.86 -13.74
CA LEU A 147 -13.11 0.44 -13.23
C LEU A 147 -14.27 1.45 -13.21
N ARG A 148 -15.12 1.46 -14.24
CA ARG A 148 -16.33 2.30 -14.26
C ARG A 148 -17.31 1.89 -13.16
N SER A 149 -17.56 0.59 -13.01
CA SER A 149 -18.44 0.05 -11.97
C SER A 149 -17.90 0.35 -10.57
N LEU A 150 -16.58 0.27 -10.38
CA LEU A 150 -15.90 0.66 -9.14
C LEU A 150 -16.13 2.15 -8.84
N ALA A 151 -15.96 3.01 -9.85
CA ALA A 151 -16.16 4.43 -9.70
C ALA A 151 -17.61 4.78 -9.32
N GLU A 152 -18.60 4.14 -9.95
CA GLU A 152 -20.01 4.28 -9.57
C GLU A 152 -20.26 3.88 -8.10
N ARG A 153 -19.67 2.76 -7.65
CA ARG A 153 -19.75 2.31 -6.24
C ARG A 153 -19.01 3.24 -5.27
N CYS A 154 -18.06 4.02 -5.77
CA CYS A 154 -17.40 5.11 -5.04
C CYS A 154 -18.19 6.43 -5.08
N GLY A 155 -19.33 6.48 -5.77
CA GLY A 155 -20.16 7.69 -5.91
C GLY A 155 -19.66 8.68 -6.97
N LEU A 156 -18.74 8.25 -7.84
CA LEU A 156 -18.27 9.05 -8.97
C LEU A 156 -19.19 8.86 -10.18
N ARG A 157 -19.27 9.87 -11.05
CA ARG A 157 -19.92 9.74 -12.36
C ARG A 157 -18.91 9.13 -13.33
N ALA A 158 -19.17 7.91 -13.78
CA ALA A 158 -18.35 7.14 -14.71
C ALA A 158 -18.79 7.32 -16.17
#